data_AF-A0A7H4N8I7-F1
#
_entry.id   AF-A0A7H4N8I7-F1
#
_cell.length_a   1.000
_cell.length_b   1.000
_cell.length_c   1.000
_cell.angle_alpha   90.00
_cell.angle_beta   90.00
_cell.angle_gamma   90.00
#
_symmetry.space_group_name_H-M   'P 1'
#
loop_
_entity.id
_entity.type
_entity.pdbx_description
1 polymer ?
#
loop_
_entity_poly.entity_id
_entity_poly.type
_entity_poly.pdbx_seq_one_letter_code
_entity_poly.pdbx_strand_id
1 'polypeptide(L)'
;MAEFKAVHVMQLPNSASDDASRALWKAEILRLQKVVEDRFGTPITEAALREAIILKNRERRALANFYRVGQLNPPALSGSDIFKSSLRRDLPLR
;
A
#
# COMPACT_ATOMS: atom_id res chain seq x y z
N MET A 1 -28.86 -12.16 -8.37
CA MET A 1 -28.16 -10.89 -8.06
C MET A 1 -26.78 -11.26 -7.54
N ALA A 2 -25.71 -10.75 -8.13
CA ALA A 2 -24.35 -11.08 -7.69
C ALA A 2 -24.10 -10.48 -6.29
N GLU A 3 -23.51 -11.25 -5.38
CA GLU A 3 -23.04 -10.72 -4.10
C GLU A 3 -21.98 -9.64 -4.35
N PHE A 4 -22.22 -8.45 -3.81
CA PHE A 4 -21.21 -7.40 -3.80
C PHE A 4 -20.06 -7.81 -2.88
N LYS A 5 -18.83 -7.66 -3.37
CA LYS A 5 -17.63 -7.83 -2.54
C LYS A 5 -17.75 -6.91 -1.32
N ALA A 6 -17.32 -7.37 -0.15
CA ALA A 6 -17.28 -6.53 1.03
C ALA A 6 -16.38 -5.30 0.76
N VAL A 7 -16.99 -4.11 0.71
CA VAL A 7 -16.32 -2.82 0.51
C VAL A 7 -16.43 -2.01 1.79
N HIS A 8 -15.28 -1.54 2.29
CA HIS A 8 -15.22 -0.55 3.36
C HIS A 8 -14.81 0.79 2.75
N VAL A 9 -15.65 1.82 2.91
CA VAL A 9 -15.41 3.17 2.39
C VAL A 9 -14.74 4.00 3.47
N MET A 10 -13.60 4.62 3.14
CA MET A 10 -12.85 5.51 4.03
C MET A 10 -13.00 6.96 3.56
N GLN A 11 -13.04 7.89 4.51
CA GLN A 11 -13.02 9.32 4.21
C GLN A 11 -11.58 9.83 4.12
N LEU A 12 -11.08 10.05 2.91
CA LEU A 12 -9.76 10.65 2.74
C LEU A 12 -9.87 12.17 2.93
N PRO A 13 -9.07 12.80 3.79
CA PRO A 13 -9.08 14.26 3.89
C PRO A 13 -8.61 14.90 2.57
N ASN A 14 -9.18 16.06 2.27
CA ASN A 14 -8.84 16.82 1.06
C ASN A 14 -7.47 17.54 1.16
N SER A 15 -6.86 17.58 2.35
CA SER A 15 -5.57 18.21 2.64
C SER A 15 -4.74 17.28 3.53
N ALA A 16 -3.42 17.32 3.38
CA ALA A 16 -2.48 16.61 4.25
C ALA A 16 -1.74 17.53 5.24
N SER A 17 -1.96 18.84 5.14
CA SER A 17 -1.08 19.85 5.74
C SER A 17 -1.50 20.25 7.15
N ASP A 18 -2.80 20.25 7.43
CA ASP A 18 -3.37 20.72 8.69
C ASP A 18 -3.58 19.57 9.70
N ASP A 19 -3.57 19.92 10.98
CA ASP A 19 -3.70 18.95 12.08
C ASP A 19 -5.07 18.28 12.13
N ALA A 20 -6.13 18.98 11.75
CA ALA A 20 -7.49 18.43 11.74
C ALA A 20 -7.60 17.29 10.71
N SER A 21 -7.05 17.49 9.52
CA SER A 21 -6.98 16.48 8.46
C SER A 21 -6.14 15.27 8.87
N ARG A 22 -5.00 15.50 9.54
CA ARG A 22 -4.17 14.40 10.08
C ARG A 22 -4.91 13.59 11.15
N ALA A 23 -5.63 14.26 12.03
CA ALA A 23 -6.44 13.62 13.07
C ALA A 23 -7.59 12.81 12.45
N LEU A 24 -8.28 13.36 11.46
CA LEU A 24 -9.32 12.65 10.70
C LEU A 24 -8.75 11.39 10.06
N TRP A 25 -7.64 11.51 9.33
CA TRP A 25 -7.02 10.36 8.68
C TRP A 25 -6.61 9.27 9.66
N LYS A 26 -5.99 9.64 10.78
CA LYS A 26 -5.63 8.68 11.83
C LYS A 26 -6.87 7.94 12.36
N ALA A 27 -7.98 8.65 12.57
CA ALA A 27 -9.22 8.03 13.02
C ALA A 27 -9.80 7.04 11.98
N GLU A 28 -9.73 7.37 10.69
CA GLU A 28 -10.15 6.46 9.61
C GLU A 28 -9.28 5.19 9.55
N ILE A 29 -7.96 5.32 9.72
CA ILE A 29 -7.06 4.16 9.77
C ILE A 29 -7.42 3.21 10.93
N LEU A 30 -7.75 3.76 12.11
CA LEU A 30 -8.17 2.95 13.26
C LEU A 30 -9.51 2.24 13.01
N ARG A 31 -10.45 2.88 12.30
CA ARG A 31 -11.71 2.21 11.89
C ARG A 31 -11.45 1.09 10.89
N LEU A 32 -10.58 1.32 9.91
CA LEU A 32 -10.16 0.28 8.96
C LEU A 32 -9.51 -0.90 9.70
N GLN A 33 -8.61 -0.63 10.65
CA GLN A 33 -7.97 -1.66 11.46
C GLN A 33 -9.02 -2.56 12.09
N LYS A 34 -10.00 -1.98 12.79
CA LYS A 34 -11.09 -2.73 13.42
C LYS A 34 -11.88 -3.58 12.42
N VAL A 35 -12.24 -3.01 11.27
CA VAL A 35 -12.98 -3.76 10.22
C VAL A 35 -12.17 -4.95 9.70
N VAL A 36 -10.85 -4.80 9.55
CA VAL A 36 -9.96 -5.88 9.13
C VAL A 36 -9.86 -6.95 10.24
N GLU A 37 -9.66 -6.56 11.49
CA GLU A 37 -9.60 -7.47 12.63
C GLU A 37 -10.90 -8.26 12.79
N ASP A 38 -12.06 -7.59 12.74
CA ASP A 38 -13.38 -8.20 12.84
C ASP A 38 -13.63 -9.18 11.68
N ARG A 39 -13.20 -8.82 10.47
CA ARG A 39 -13.41 -9.65 9.27
C ARG A 39 -12.57 -10.92 9.27
N PHE A 40 -11.34 -10.85 9.75
CA PHE A 40 -10.40 -11.98 9.75
C PHE A 40 -10.27 -12.66 11.12
N GLY A 41 -11.00 -12.19 12.14
CA GLY A 41 -10.98 -12.71 13.50
C GLY A 41 -9.59 -12.69 14.14
N THR A 42 -8.69 -11.83 13.66
CA THR A 42 -7.27 -11.82 14.05
C THR A 42 -6.86 -10.42 14.46
N PRO A 43 -6.40 -10.20 15.70
CA PRO A 43 -5.95 -8.89 16.15
C PRO A 43 -4.64 -8.51 15.46
N ILE A 44 -4.51 -7.24 15.10
CA ILE A 44 -3.28 -6.65 14.56
C ILE A 44 -2.45 -6.17 15.76
N THR A 45 -1.42 -6.96 16.09
CA THR A 45 -0.50 -6.63 17.18
C THR A 45 0.52 -5.58 16.75
N GLU A 46 1.00 -4.79 17.72
CA GLU A 46 2.04 -3.78 17.49
C GLU A 46 3.31 -4.39 16.89
N ALA A 47 3.70 -5.59 17.32
CA ALA A 47 4.86 -6.29 16.78
C ALA A 47 4.66 -6.69 15.31
N ALA A 48 3.51 -7.29 14.97
CA ALA A 48 3.18 -7.66 13.60
C ALA A 48 3.11 -6.43 12.68
N LEU A 49 2.56 -5.33 13.19
CA LEU A 49 2.50 -4.06 12.46
C LEU A 49 3.90 -3.50 12.18
N ARG A 50 4.81 -3.53 13.16
CA ARG A 50 6.20 -3.07 12.99
C ARG A 50 6.95 -3.89 11.94
N GLU A 51 6.84 -5.20 11.99
CA GLU A 51 7.47 -6.08 10.99
C GLU A 51 6.92 -5.83 9.58
N ALA A 52 5.60 -5.67 9.46
CA ALA A 52 4.97 -5.34 8.18
C ALA A 52 5.43 -3.98 7.64
N ILE A 53 5.61 -2.96 8.50
CA ILE A 53 6.13 -1.65 8.11
C ILE A 53 7.57 -1.78 7.58
N ILE A 54 8.44 -2.54 8.26
CA ILE A 54 9.82 -2.76 7.82
C ILE A 54 9.85 -3.42 6.44
N LEU A 55 9.04 -4.47 6.25
CA LEU A 55 8.90 -5.17 4.98
C LEU A 55 8.44 -4.21 3.87
N LYS A 56 7.35 -3.46 4.10
CA LYS A 56 6.82 -2.52 3.11
C LYS A 56 7.80 -1.41 2.75
N ASN A 57 8.56 -0.91 3.72
CA ASN A 57 9.60 0.09 3.47
C ASN A 57 10.79 -0.49 2.67
N ARG A 58 11.16 -1.76 2.90
CA ARG A 58 12.14 -2.46 2.07
C ARG A 58 11.64 -2.61 0.63
N GLU A 59 10.38 -2.99 0.43
CA GLU A 59 9.76 -3.08 -0.90
C GLU A 59 9.76 -1.74 -1.62
N ARG A 60 9.37 -0.65 -0.94
CA ARG A 60 9.39 0.72 -1.49
C ARG A 60 10.79 1.14 -1.94
N ARG A 61 11.82 0.87 -1.13
CA ARG A 61 13.21 1.17 -1.49
C ARG A 61 13.70 0.34 -2.68
N ALA A 62 13.39 -0.95 -2.71
CA ALA A 62 13.73 -1.82 -3.84
C ALA A 62 13.08 -1.32 -5.13
N LEU A 63 11.81 -0.91 -5.07
CA LEU A 63 11.10 -0.36 -6.22
C LEU A 63 11.68 0.98 -6.69
N ALA A 64 11.99 1.89 -5.77
CA ALA A 64 12.64 3.16 -6.10
C ALA A 64 14.01 2.93 -6.75
N ASN A 65 14.80 1.97 -6.24
CA ASN A 65 16.08 1.59 -6.83
C ASN A 65 15.91 1.00 -8.23
N PHE A 66 14.90 0.14 -8.43
CA PHE A 66 14.59 -0.42 -9.74
C PHE A 66 14.26 0.67 -10.76
N TYR A 67 13.40 1.65 -10.41
CA TYR A 67 13.13 2.78 -11.30
C TYR A 67 14.38 3.64 -11.58
N ARG A 68 15.29 3.77 -10.62
CA ARG A 68 16.54 4.52 -10.79
C ARG A 68 17.50 3.88 -11.81
N VAL A 69 17.42 2.57 -12.01
CA VAL A 69 18.21 1.87 -13.06
C VAL A 69 17.87 2.41 -14.46
N GLY A 70 16.64 2.87 -14.68
CA GLY A 70 16.23 3.52 -15.94
C GLY A 70 16.82 4.92 -16.16
N GLN A 71 17.48 5.52 -15.15
CA GLN A 71 18.14 6.83 -15.27
C GLN A 71 19.60 6.74 -15.73
N LEU A 72 20.14 5.53 -15.87
CA LEU A 72 21.50 5.30 -16.39
C LEU A 72 21.58 5.71 -17.87
N ASN A 73 22.77 6.09 -18.34
CA ASN A 73 23.03 6.40 -19.74
C ASN A 73 24.22 5.57 -20.27
N PRO A 74 23.98 4.58 -21.15
CA PRO A 74 22.68 4.16 -21.69
C PRO A 74 21.79 3.49 -20.63
N PRO A 75 20.45 3.54 -20.77
CA PRO A 75 19.54 2.94 -19.80
C PRO A 75 19.67 1.41 -19.81
N ALA A 76 19.74 0.82 -18.62
CA ALA A 76 19.91 -0.63 -18.49
C ALA A 76 18.61 -1.44 -18.72
N LEU A 77 17.45 -0.77 -18.76
CA LEU A 77 16.14 -1.38 -19.07
C LEU A 77 15.32 -0.42 -19.92
N SER A 78 14.48 -0.97 -20.82
CA SER A 78 13.52 -0.16 -21.58
C SER A 78 12.36 0.30 -20.67
N GLY A 79 11.78 1.46 -20.97
CA GLY A 79 10.60 1.95 -20.23
C GLY A 79 9.42 0.97 -20.26
N SER A 80 9.29 0.17 -21.32
CA SER A 80 8.26 -0.85 -21.45
C SER A 80 8.45 -2.05 -20.52
N ASP A 81 9.70 -2.44 -20.26
CA ASP A 81 10.02 -3.54 -19.34
C ASP A 81 9.80 -3.12 -17.89
N ILE A 82 10.14 -1.86 -17.58
CA ILE A 82 9.85 -1.23 -16.28
C ILE A 82 8.33 -1.18 -16.03
N PHE A 83 7.54 -0.79 -17.04
CA PHE A 83 6.08 -0.73 -16.93
C PHE A 83 5.43 -2.12 -16.80
N LYS A 84 5.87 -3.11 -17.58
CA LYS A 84 5.35 -4.48 -17.49
C LYS A 84 5.67 -5.14 -16.15
N SER A 85 6.86 -4.90 -15.62
CA SER A 85 7.29 -5.45 -14.33
C SER A 85 6.60 -4.79 -13.14
N SER A 86 6.19 -3.52 -13.24
CA SER A 86 5.43 -2.83 -12.19
C SER A 86 3.96 -3.29 -12.09
N LEU A 87 3.31 -3.54 -13.23
CA LEU A 87 1.91 -3.99 -13.32
C LEU A 87 1.69 -5.48 -12.95
N ARG A 88 2.70 -6.34 -13.11
CA ARG A 88 2.56 -7.78 -12.80
C ARG A 88 2.43 -8.10 -11.30
N ARG A 89 2.52 -7.12 -10.40
CA ARG A 89 2.35 -7.32 -8.95
C ARG A 89 0.89 -7.58 -8.52
N ASP A 90 -0.08 -7.25 -9.36
CA ASP A 90 -1.51 -7.35 -9.03
C ASP A 90 -2.18 -8.65 -9.50
N LEU A 91 -1.44 -9.57 -10.16
CA LEU A 91 -1.95 -10.91 -10.45
C LEU A 91 -1.61 -11.87 -9.30
N PRO A 92 -2.54 -12.75 -8.91
CA PRO A 92 -2.24 -13.81 -7.95
C PRO A 92 -1.10 -14.65 -8.53
N LEU A 93 -0.01 -14.76 -7.77
CA LEU A 93 1.02 -15.76 -8.01
C LEU A 93 0.31 -17.13 -8.00
N ARG A 94 0.28 -17.77 -9.16
CA ARG A 94 -0.09 -19.18 -9.27
C ARG A 94 1.05 -20.06 -8.78
#